data_AF-A0A354IXP0-F1
#
_entry.id   AF-A0A354IXP0-F1
#
_cell.length_a   1.000
_cell.length_b   1.000
_cell.length_c   1.000
_cell.angle_alpha   90.00
_cell.angle_beta   90.00
_cell.angle_gamma   90.00
#
_symmetry.space_group_name_H-M   'P 1'
#
loop_
_entity.id
_entity.type
_entity.pdbx_description
1 polymer ?
#
loop_
_entity_poly.entity_id
_entity_poly.type
_entity_poly.pdbx_seq_one_letter_code
_entity_poly.pdbx_strand_id
1 'polypeptide(L)'
;MTQETAGSFGQRLGRVLRHWRSTKADARRAFPDATLEAVAQAITAGERTHRGEVRFIVEKALPADEIWDGVTNRQRALALFADYGVWDTEDNCGVLIYVNLA
;
A
#
# COMPACT_ATOMS: atom_id res chain seq x y z
N MET A 1 -9.60 15.47 -36.03
CA MET A 1 -8.35 16.25 -35.87
C MET A 1 -7.82 15.90 -34.51
N THR A 2 -6.84 15.00 -34.46
CA THR A 2 -6.42 14.24 -33.28
C THR A 2 -4.92 14.49 -33.11
N GLN A 3 -4.55 15.26 -32.08
CA GLN A 3 -3.18 15.57 -31.64
C GLN A 3 -3.33 16.02 -30.17
N GLU A 4 -2.58 15.61 -29.15
CA GLU A 4 -1.21 15.11 -29.04
C GLU A 4 -1.07 14.20 -27.79
N THR A 5 -0.72 12.93 -27.98
CA THR A 5 -0.13 12.07 -26.95
C THR A 5 1.39 12.17 -27.05
N ALA A 6 2.00 13.14 -26.37
CA ALA A 6 3.46 13.30 -26.36
C ALA A 6 3.98 13.84 -25.02
N GLY A 7 3.73 13.11 -23.93
CA GLY A 7 4.35 13.39 -22.63
C GLY A 7 4.66 12.16 -21.76
N SER A 8 4.31 10.96 -22.20
CA SER A 8 3.99 9.89 -21.25
C SER A 8 5.02 8.74 -21.16
N PHE A 9 6.08 8.70 -21.96
CA PHE A 9 6.99 7.55 -21.98
C PHE A 9 8.16 7.67 -20.99
N GLY A 10 8.82 8.83 -20.94
CA GLY A 10 9.98 9.06 -20.06
C GLY A 10 9.65 9.05 -18.56
N GLN A 11 8.51 9.63 -18.18
CA GLN A 11 8.03 9.64 -16.78
C GLN A 11 7.61 8.23 -16.29
N ARG A 12 7.09 7.39 -17.20
CA ARG A 12 6.71 6.00 -16.90
C ARG A 12 7.95 5.11 -16.73
N LEU A 13 8.96 5.26 -17.59
CA LEU A 13 10.23 4.54 -17.49
C LEU A 13 11.02 4.89 -16.21
N GLY A 14 11.04 6.17 -15.83
CA GLY A 14 11.66 6.61 -14.58
C GLY A 14 11.00 6.03 -13.32
N ARG A 15 9.66 5.91 -13.32
CA ARG A 15 8.91 5.23 -12.24
C ARG A 15 9.27 3.75 -12.13
N VAL A 16 9.33 3.04 -13.26
CA VAL A 16 9.71 1.62 -13.29
C VAL A 16 11.13 1.42 -12.78
N LEU A 17 12.09 2.24 -13.23
CA LEU A 17 13.49 2.17 -12.75
C LEU A 17 13.64 2.51 -11.26
N ARG A 18 12.86 3.46 -10.73
CA ARG A 18 12.86 3.78 -9.29
C ARG A 18 12.28 2.64 -8.46
N HIS A 19 11.17 2.03 -8.90
CA HIS A 19 10.55 0.90 -8.23
C HIS A 19 11.42 -0.38 -8.29
N TRP A 20 12.19 -0.56 -9.37
CA TRP A 20 13.16 -1.66 -9.49
C TRP A 20 14.37 -1.47 -8.55
N ARG A 21 14.77 -0.23 -8.28
CA ARG A 21 15.88 0.11 -7.36
C ARG A 21 15.49 0.12 -5.89
N SER A 22 14.21 0.33 -5.55
CA SER A 22 13.72 0.01 -4.21
C SER A 22 13.97 -1.49 -4.01
N THR A 23 14.70 -1.89 -2.98
CA THR A 23 15.07 -3.28 -2.67
C THR A 23 14.34 -3.75 -1.41
N LYS A 24 14.31 -5.07 -1.13
CA LYS A 24 13.78 -5.58 0.15
C LYS A 24 14.48 -4.92 1.37
N ALA A 25 15.71 -4.42 1.16
CA ALA A 25 16.46 -3.69 2.16
C ALA A 25 15.87 -2.30 2.48
N ASP A 26 15.34 -1.58 1.49
CA ASP A 26 14.74 -0.26 1.72
C ASP A 26 13.41 -0.37 2.49
N ALA A 27 12.61 -1.38 2.17
CA ALA A 27 11.39 -1.68 2.94
C ALA A 27 11.71 -2.08 4.38
N ARG A 28 12.69 -2.96 4.59
CA ARG A 28 13.17 -3.33 5.94
C ARG A 28 13.82 -2.16 6.69
N ARG A 29 14.35 -1.17 5.99
CA ARG A 29 14.92 0.03 6.60
C ARG A 29 13.83 1.03 7.01
N ALA A 30 12.78 1.17 6.20
CA ALA A 30 11.64 2.03 6.51
C ALA A 30 10.73 1.42 7.59
N PHE A 31 10.53 0.11 7.55
CA PHE A 31 9.80 -0.69 8.54
C PHE A 31 10.66 -1.85 9.03
N PRO A 32 11.63 -1.60 9.93
CA PRO A 32 12.30 -2.66 10.67
C PRO A 32 11.29 -3.49 11.49
N ASP A 33 11.68 -4.71 11.86
CA ASP A 33 10.82 -5.61 12.65
C ASP A 33 10.34 -4.94 13.96
N ALA A 34 11.21 -4.17 14.64
CA ALA A 34 10.85 -3.40 15.82
C ALA A 34 9.77 -2.34 15.56
N THR A 35 9.75 -1.72 14.38
CA THR A 35 8.71 -0.75 13.99
C THR A 35 7.40 -1.46 13.69
N LEU A 36 7.44 -2.60 12.98
CA LEU A 36 6.23 -3.40 12.73
C LEU A 36 5.62 -3.91 14.04
N GLU A 37 6.46 -4.33 14.99
CA GLU A 37 6.04 -4.74 16.33
C GLU A 37 5.42 -3.58 17.11
N ALA A 38 6.06 -2.40 17.10
CA ALA A 38 5.51 -1.20 17.74
C ALA A 38 4.14 -0.80 17.14
N VAL A 39 3.97 -0.90 15.81
CA VAL A 39 2.69 -0.66 15.14
C VAL A 39 1.65 -1.69 15.57
N ALA A 40 2.00 -2.98 15.61
CA ALA A 40 1.09 -4.03 16.06
C ALA A 40 0.64 -3.83 17.51
N GLN A 41 1.55 -3.44 18.40
CA GLN A 41 1.25 -3.12 19.79
C GLN A 41 0.33 -1.88 19.90
N ALA A 42 0.60 -0.83 19.11
CA ALA A 42 -0.23 0.37 19.10
C ALA A 42 -1.66 0.09 18.60
N ILE A 43 -1.80 -0.71 17.54
CA ILE A 43 -3.11 -1.17 17.05
C ILE A 43 -3.83 -1.96 18.15
N THR A 44 -3.17 -2.98 18.72
CA THR A 44 -3.75 -3.81 19.78
C THR A 44 -4.20 -2.97 20.99
N ALA A 45 -3.42 -1.95 21.36
CA ALA A 45 -3.78 -1.04 22.44
C ALA A 45 -4.98 -0.15 22.07
N GLY A 46 -5.02 0.37 20.85
CA GLY A 46 -6.14 1.18 20.34
C GLY A 46 -7.45 0.40 20.28
N GLU A 47 -7.43 -0.82 19.74
CA GLU A 47 -8.61 -1.70 19.61
C GLU A 47 -9.23 -2.11 20.95
N ARG A 48 -8.48 -1.99 22.06
CA ARG A 48 -9.04 -2.14 23.42
C ARG A 48 -9.86 -0.94 23.87
N THR A 49 -9.68 0.22 23.23
CA THR A 49 -10.31 1.49 23.58
C THR A 49 -11.41 1.91 22.61
N HIS A 50 -11.45 1.30 21.42
CA HIS A 50 -12.44 1.58 20.38
C HIS A 50 -12.81 0.32 19.61
N ARG A 51 -13.97 0.35 18.94
CA ARG A 51 -14.50 -0.79 18.14
C ARG A 51 -13.90 -0.89 16.73
N GLY A 52 -13.04 0.05 16.35
CA GLY A 52 -12.37 -0.02 15.06
C GLY A 52 -11.38 -1.18 15.03
N GLU A 53 -11.36 -1.94 13.93
CA GLU A 53 -10.42 -3.05 13.70
C GLU A 53 -9.46 -2.65 12.58
N VAL A 54 -8.16 -2.60 12.87
CA VAL A 54 -7.17 -1.99 11.99
C VAL A 54 -6.29 -3.04 11.35
N ARG A 55 -6.28 -3.07 10.02
CA ARG A 55 -5.29 -3.80 9.22
C ARG A 55 -4.20 -2.85 8.74
N PHE A 56 -2.95 -3.16 9.03
CA PHE A 56 -1.79 -2.41 8.53
C PHE A 56 -1.05 -3.23 7.48
N ILE A 57 -0.99 -2.72 6.24
CA ILE A 57 -0.30 -3.38 5.13
C ILE A 57 0.75 -2.43 4.56
N VAL A 58 2.00 -2.91 4.52
CA VAL A 58 3.11 -2.22 3.87
C VAL A 58 3.51 -3.00 2.64
N GLU A 59 3.36 -2.38 1.47
CA GLU A 59 3.92 -2.89 0.23
C GLU A 59 5.16 -2.09 -0.15
N LYS A 60 6.20 -2.81 -0.55
CA LYS A 60 7.44 -2.19 -1.01
C LYS A 60 7.23 -1.39 -2.30
N ALA A 61 6.43 -1.93 -3.21
CA ALA A 61 6.06 -1.37 -4.50
C ALA A 61 4.81 -2.12 -5.00
N LEU A 62 4.08 -1.51 -5.93
CA LEU A 62 2.99 -2.20 -6.64
C LEU A 62 3.54 -3.41 -7.44
N PRO A 63 2.73 -4.46 -7.65
CA PRO A 63 3.01 -5.51 -8.62
C PRO A 63 3.32 -4.93 -10.01
N ALA A 64 4.23 -5.57 -10.76
CA ALA A 64 4.73 -5.01 -12.01
C ALA A 64 3.62 -4.84 -13.05
N ASP A 65 2.77 -5.84 -13.19
CA ASP A 65 1.53 -5.84 -13.99
C ASP A 65 0.60 -4.69 -13.63
N GLU A 66 0.36 -4.46 -12.34
CA GLU A 66 -0.48 -3.34 -11.89
C GLU A 66 0.13 -1.95 -12.21
N ILE A 67 1.45 -1.84 -12.21
CA ILE A 67 2.15 -0.62 -12.63
C ILE A 67 1.94 -0.37 -14.13
N TRP A 68 2.01 -1.43 -14.96
CA TRP A 68 1.77 -1.35 -16.41
C TRP A 68 0.33 -0.93 -16.71
N ASP A 69 -0.62 -1.45 -15.94
CA ASP A 69 -2.05 -1.12 -16.06
C ASP A 69 -2.42 0.25 -15.45
N GLY A 70 -1.45 0.93 -14.82
CA GLY A 70 -1.63 2.27 -14.26
C GLY A 70 -2.49 2.29 -12.99
N VAL A 71 -2.54 1.18 -12.25
CA VAL A 71 -3.26 1.06 -10.99
C VAL A 71 -2.75 2.10 -9.99
N THR A 72 -3.69 2.80 -9.36
CA THR A 72 -3.40 3.78 -8.30
C THR A 72 -3.29 3.10 -6.94
N ASN A 73 -2.54 3.71 -6.01
CA ASN A 73 -2.46 3.22 -4.63
C ASN A 73 -3.84 3.06 -3.96
N ARG A 74 -4.81 3.92 -4.32
CA ARG A 74 -6.18 3.81 -3.82
C ARG A 74 -6.89 2.56 -4.35
N GLN A 75 -6.73 2.24 -5.63
CA GLN A 75 -7.30 1.02 -6.21
C GLN A 75 -6.68 -0.22 -5.59
N ARG A 76 -5.34 -0.23 -5.41
CA ARG A 76 -4.66 -1.32 -4.71
C ARG A 76 -5.15 -1.47 -3.27
N ALA A 77 -5.28 -0.37 -2.53
CA ALA A 77 -5.82 -0.40 -1.17
C ALA A 77 -7.26 -0.94 -1.13
N LEU A 78 -8.12 -0.60 -2.09
CA LEU A 78 -9.48 -1.14 -2.16
C LEU A 78 -9.49 -2.64 -2.45
N ALA A 79 -8.62 -3.13 -3.33
CA ALA A 79 -8.47 -4.56 -3.58
C ALA A 79 -8.02 -5.29 -2.30
N LEU A 80 -6.97 -4.79 -1.64
CA LEU A 80 -6.47 -5.35 -0.38
C LEU A 80 -7.53 -5.30 0.74
N PHE A 81 -8.34 -4.24 0.80
CA PHE A 81 -9.43 -4.13 1.77
C PHE A 81 -10.46 -5.25 1.59
N ALA A 82 -10.77 -5.61 0.35
CA ALA A 82 -11.65 -6.74 0.03
C ALA A 82 -10.97 -8.09 0.27
N ASP A 83 -9.75 -8.29 -0.26
CA ASP A 83 -9.01 -9.56 -0.23
C ASP A 83 -8.71 -10.03 1.20
N TYR A 84 -8.39 -9.09 2.10
CA TYR A 84 -8.11 -9.39 3.51
C TYR A 84 -9.35 -9.30 4.40
N GLY A 85 -10.54 -9.15 3.84
CA GLY A 85 -11.80 -9.13 4.60
C GLY A 85 -11.89 -7.99 5.60
N VAL A 86 -11.22 -6.85 5.35
CA VAL A 86 -11.18 -5.75 6.32
C VAL A 86 -12.57 -5.15 6.53
N TRP A 87 -13.45 -5.24 5.52
CA TRP A 87 -14.85 -4.81 5.63
C TRP A 87 -15.72 -5.73 6.50
N ASP A 88 -15.31 -6.99 6.68
CA ASP A 88 -16.11 -8.03 7.31
C ASP A 88 -15.87 -8.07 8.83
N THR A 89 -16.23 -6.98 9.48
CA THR A 89 -16.19 -6.84 10.94
C THR A 89 -17.59 -6.72 11.49
N GLU A 90 -17.85 -7.24 12.69
CA GLU A 90 -19.19 -7.26 13.31
C GLU A 90 -19.83 -5.86 13.31
N ASP A 91 -19.01 -4.85 13.52
CA ASP A 91 -19.42 -3.46 13.67
C ASP A 91 -19.28 -2.61 12.41
N ASN A 92 -18.85 -3.20 11.29
CA ASN A 92 -18.52 -2.50 10.04
C ASN A 92 -17.52 -1.35 10.25
N CYS A 93 -16.61 -1.50 11.21
CA CYS A 93 -15.64 -0.48 11.64
C CYS A 93 -14.20 -0.87 11.26
N GLY A 94 -14.04 -1.68 10.21
CA GLY A 94 -12.74 -2.06 9.71
C GLY A 94 -12.02 -0.93 8.98
N VAL A 95 -10.72 -0.77 9.28
CA VAL A 95 -9.88 0.28 8.71
C VAL A 95 -8.62 -0.36 8.13
N LEU A 96 -8.35 -0.10 6.84
CA LEU A 96 -7.05 -0.43 6.23
C LEU A 96 -6.16 0.80 6.20
N ILE A 97 -4.99 0.68 6.82
CA ILE A 97 -3.88 1.59 6.62
C ILE A 97 -2.91 0.94 5.65
N TYR A 98 -2.86 1.47 4.43
CA TYR A 98 -1.99 0.98 3.35
C TYR A 98 -0.82 1.94 3.10
N VAL A 99 0.40 1.42 3.15
CA VAL A 99 1.62 2.18 2.87
C VAL A 99 2.35 1.55 1.69
N ASN A 100 2.55 2.34 0.63
CA ASN A 100 3.39 1.98 -0.50
C ASN A 100 4.68 2.81 -0.46
N LEU A 101 5.83 2.14 -0.47
CA LEU A 101 7.15 2.77 -0.25
C LEU A 101 7.84 3.29 -1.52
N ALA A 102 7.19 3.27 -2.69
CA ALA A 102 7.84 3.37 -4.00
C ALA A 102 7.55 4.65 -4.83
#